data_AF-A0A516ELA1-F1
#
_entry.id   AF-A0A516ELA1-F1
#
_cell.length_a   1.000
_cell.length_b   1.000
_cell.length_c   1.000
_cell.angle_alpha   90.00
_cell.angle_beta   90.00
_cell.angle_gamma   90.00
#
_symmetry.space_group_name_H-M   'P 1'
#
loop_
_entity.id
_entity.type
_entity.pdbx_description
1 polymer ?
#
loop_
_entity_poly.entity_id
_entity_poly.type
_entity_poly.pdbx_seq_one_letter_code
_entity_poly.pdbx_strand_id
1 'polypeptide(L)'
;SSPFDQMICRIQFRSMRYEGQYTPPSEQGSLIYPGNVGVFNWGGVAVDPVRQILFTSPNYMAFVSQMVPRDKVPSGSKREGETSGVQPNTGAPYAVIMHPFMSPIGLPCQAPSWGDVAGIDLTTAKVVWQHKNGTSRDNTPVPIGLTVGVPSMGGSITTAGGVAFLSGTLDQYLRAYDVKDGKQLWQAR
;
A
#
# COMPACT_ATOMS: atom_id res chain seq x y z
N SER A 1 -10.04 14.74 -3.52
CA SER A 1 -8.79 15.51 -3.66
C SER A 1 -9.11 16.80 -4.40
N SER A 2 -8.54 17.93 -3.95
CA SER A 2 -8.72 19.26 -4.53
C SER A 2 -7.87 19.43 -5.80
N PRO A 3 -8.22 20.31 -6.76
CA PRO A 3 -7.35 20.63 -7.90
C PRO A 3 -5.93 21.07 -7.49
N PHE A 4 -5.79 21.81 -6.38
CA PHE A 4 -4.49 22.24 -5.85
C PHE A 4 -3.65 21.05 -5.35
N ASP A 5 -4.31 20.09 -4.71
CA ASP A 5 -3.69 18.88 -4.19
C ASP A 5 -3.13 18.02 -5.33
N GLN A 6 -3.94 17.81 -6.39
CA GLN A 6 -3.49 17.13 -7.60
C GLN A 6 -2.36 17.87 -8.31
N MET A 7 -2.39 19.21 -8.33
CA MET A 7 -1.32 20.01 -8.92
C MET A 7 0.01 19.81 -8.18
N ILE A 8 0.00 19.86 -6.85
CA ILE A 8 1.21 19.65 -6.04
C ILE A 8 1.75 18.24 -6.22
N CYS A 9 0.88 17.22 -6.20
CA CYS A 9 1.28 15.84 -6.49
C CYS A 9 1.94 15.71 -7.87
N ARG A 10 1.41 16.38 -8.91
CA ARG A 10 2.00 16.37 -10.25
C ARG A 10 3.35 17.08 -10.30
N ILE A 11 3.52 18.18 -9.57
CA ILE A 11 4.80 18.89 -9.47
C ILE A 11 5.84 18.00 -8.81
N GLN A 12 5.50 17.38 -7.66
CA GLN A 12 6.40 16.45 -6.97
C GLN A 12 6.77 15.26 -7.84
N PHE A 13 5.80 14.65 -8.53
CA PHE A 13 6.06 13.54 -9.44
C PHE A 13 7.06 13.94 -10.54
N ARG A 14 6.86 15.12 -11.15
CA ARG A 14 7.74 15.62 -12.22
C ARG A 14 9.11 16.08 -11.73
N SER A 15 9.28 16.38 -10.45
CA SER A 15 10.58 16.73 -9.88
C SER A 15 11.45 15.50 -9.55
N MET A 16 10.88 14.30 -9.53
CA MET A 16 11.56 13.05 -9.20
C MET A 16 11.83 12.20 -10.45
N ARG A 17 12.73 11.22 -10.31
CA ARG A 17 12.96 10.20 -11.35
C ARG A 17 11.89 9.11 -11.29
N TYR A 18 11.39 8.72 -12.46
CA TYR A 18 10.57 7.53 -12.64
C TYR A 18 10.69 7.02 -14.08
N GLU A 19 11.47 5.96 -14.25
CA GLU A 19 11.73 5.26 -15.51
C GLU A 19 11.03 3.88 -15.55
N GLY A 20 10.22 3.59 -14.54
CA GLY A 20 9.53 2.31 -14.35
C GLY A 20 9.90 1.62 -13.04
N GLN A 21 9.48 0.37 -12.88
CA GLN A 21 9.62 -0.40 -11.63
C GLN A 21 11.08 -0.59 -11.15
N TYR A 22 12.06 -0.44 -12.05
CA TYR A 22 13.48 -0.61 -11.76
C TYR A 22 14.23 0.73 -11.62
N THR A 23 13.51 1.84 -11.40
CA THR A 23 14.13 3.15 -11.16
C THR A 23 14.97 3.08 -9.88
N PRO A 24 16.30 3.25 -9.95
CA PRO A 24 17.12 3.21 -8.75
C PRO A 24 16.90 4.47 -7.89
N PRO A 25 17.10 4.39 -6.56
CA PRO A 25 17.17 5.59 -5.71
C PRO A 25 18.19 6.59 -6.25
N SER A 26 17.89 7.89 -6.12
CA SER A 26 18.72 8.98 -6.62
C SER A 26 18.77 10.15 -5.66
N GLU A 27 19.77 11.03 -5.79
CA GLU A 27 19.85 12.26 -4.99
C GLU A 27 18.71 13.25 -5.31
N GLN A 28 18.21 13.21 -6.55
CA GLN A 28 17.01 13.94 -6.98
C GLN A 28 15.72 13.42 -6.31
N GLY A 29 15.75 12.19 -5.79
CA GLY A 29 14.56 11.45 -5.38
C GLY A 29 13.99 10.63 -6.53
N SER A 30 13.60 9.41 -6.20
CA SER A 30 12.99 8.47 -7.15
C SER A 30 11.62 8.05 -6.65
N LEU A 31 10.63 8.02 -7.54
CA LEU A 31 9.36 7.38 -7.26
C LEU A 31 9.54 5.87 -7.40
N ILE A 32 9.11 5.11 -6.40
CA ILE A 32 9.15 3.65 -6.38
C ILE A 32 7.71 3.14 -6.47
N TYR A 33 7.43 2.38 -7.52
CA TYR A 33 6.13 1.73 -7.74
C TYR A 33 6.30 0.39 -8.48
N PRO A 34 5.77 -0.74 -7.96
CA PRO A 34 5.12 -0.90 -6.65
C PRO A 34 6.04 -0.47 -5.49
N GLY A 35 5.48 0.19 -4.48
CA GLY A 35 6.28 0.83 -3.44
C GLY A 35 6.94 -0.14 -2.47
N ASN A 36 7.64 0.41 -1.49
CA ASN A 36 8.52 -0.33 -0.58
C ASN A 36 7.80 -1.35 0.31
N VAL A 37 6.48 -1.25 0.48
CA VAL A 37 5.66 -2.27 1.18
C VAL A 37 5.30 -3.46 0.29
N GLY A 38 5.67 -3.44 -1.00
CA GLY A 38 5.33 -4.47 -1.98
C GLY A 38 3.84 -4.51 -2.34
N VAL A 39 3.52 -5.31 -3.37
CA VAL A 39 2.11 -5.64 -3.68
C VAL A 39 1.60 -6.70 -2.71
N PHE A 40 2.41 -7.73 -2.48
CA PHE A 40 2.17 -8.76 -1.48
C PHE A 40 3.29 -8.65 -0.45
N ASN A 41 2.93 -8.73 0.83
CA ASN A 41 3.89 -8.58 1.92
C ASN A 41 3.66 -9.65 3.00
N TRP A 42 4.22 -9.44 4.20
CA TRP A 42 4.20 -10.36 5.34
C TRP A 42 2.83 -10.96 5.71
N GLY A 43 1.72 -10.30 5.37
CA GLY A 43 0.36 -10.82 5.61
C GLY A 43 0.01 -12.08 4.81
N GLY A 44 0.78 -12.41 3.77
CA GLY A 44 0.59 -13.63 2.99
C GLY A 44 -0.77 -13.68 2.28
N VAL A 45 -1.25 -14.91 2.07
CA VAL A 45 -2.50 -15.22 1.36
C VAL A 45 -3.25 -16.32 2.07
N ALA A 46 -4.55 -16.43 1.83
CA ALA A 46 -5.37 -17.54 2.31
C ALA A 46 -5.83 -18.40 1.14
N VAL A 47 -5.80 -19.72 1.30
CA VAL A 47 -6.17 -20.67 0.25
C VAL A 47 -7.41 -21.44 0.69
N ASP A 48 -8.43 -21.47 -0.15
CA ASP A 48 -9.54 -22.41 -0.06
C ASP A 48 -9.23 -23.62 -0.97
N PRO A 49 -8.79 -24.76 -0.41
CA PRO A 49 -8.40 -25.93 -1.21
C PRO A 49 -9.60 -26.67 -1.80
N VAL A 50 -10.83 -26.45 -1.31
CA VAL A 50 -12.02 -27.12 -1.86
C VAL A 50 -12.50 -26.37 -3.10
N ARG A 51 -12.56 -25.04 -3.01
CA ARG A 51 -13.00 -24.17 -4.12
C ARG A 51 -11.87 -23.83 -5.10
N GLN A 52 -10.62 -24.16 -4.76
CA GLN A 52 -9.43 -23.82 -5.54
C GLN A 52 -9.30 -22.30 -5.74
N ILE A 53 -9.55 -21.52 -4.68
CA ILE A 53 -9.46 -20.05 -4.70
C ILE A 53 -8.39 -19.60 -3.72
N LEU A 54 -7.51 -18.72 -4.19
CA LEU A 54 -6.60 -17.96 -3.35
C LEU A 54 -7.20 -16.58 -3.09
N PHE A 55 -7.45 -16.30 -1.82
CA PHE A 55 -7.86 -14.98 -1.33
C PHE A 55 -6.61 -14.18 -0.96
N THR A 56 -6.51 -12.96 -1.47
CA THR A 56 -5.37 -12.08 -1.23
C THR A 56 -5.80 -10.63 -1.05
N SER A 57 -4.91 -9.82 -0.47
CA SER A 57 -5.06 -8.37 -0.31
C SER A 57 -3.85 -7.62 -0.89
N PRO A 58 -3.82 -7.36 -2.22
CA PRO A 58 -2.70 -6.65 -2.83
C PRO A 58 -2.72 -5.16 -2.46
N ASN A 59 -1.53 -4.60 -2.22
CA ASN A 59 -1.31 -3.20 -1.89
C ASN A 59 -0.68 -2.45 -3.07
N TYR A 60 -1.16 -1.24 -3.36
CA TYR A 60 -0.69 -0.43 -4.50
C TYR A 60 -0.38 1.00 -4.05
N MET A 61 0.64 1.15 -3.20
CA MET A 61 1.12 2.47 -2.79
C MET A 61 2.47 2.79 -3.41
N ALA A 62 2.59 3.98 -3.98
CA ALA A 62 3.87 4.55 -4.38
C ALA A 62 4.62 5.14 -3.17
N PHE A 63 5.94 5.02 -3.21
CA PHE A 63 6.85 5.59 -2.22
C PHE A 63 7.87 6.49 -2.91
N VAL A 64 8.48 7.37 -2.14
CA VAL A 64 9.65 8.14 -2.55
C VAL A 64 10.87 7.54 -1.87
N SER A 65 11.96 7.38 -2.62
CA SER A 65 13.27 7.02 -2.08
C SER A 65 14.31 8.03 -2.60
N GLN A 66 14.85 8.81 -1.68
CA GLN A 66 15.89 9.81 -1.96
C GLN A 66 17.20 9.40 -1.33
N MET A 67 18.27 9.37 -2.12
CA MET A 67 19.62 9.21 -1.59
C MET A 67 20.12 10.54 -1.06
N VAL A 68 20.71 10.53 0.13
CA VAL A 68 21.32 11.71 0.73
C VAL A 68 22.73 11.34 1.15
N PRO A 69 23.77 12.09 0.73
CA PRO A 69 25.12 11.88 1.24
C PRO A 69 25.13 11.82 2.77
N ARG A 70 25.87 10.87 3.34
CA ARG A 70 25.77 10.55 4.77
C ARG A 70 26.10 11.73 5.68
N ASP A 71 27.04 12.56 5.26
CA ASP A 71 27.46 13.81 5.90
C ASP A 71 26.40 14.93 5.81
N LYS A 72 25.44 14.82 4.89
CA LYS A 72 24.36 15.77 4.65
C LYS A 72 23.01 15.31 5.20
N VAL A 73 22.95 14.17 5.89
CA VAL A 73 21.72 13.73 6.55
C VAL A 73 21.32 14.78 7.59
N PRO A 74 20.11 15.35 7.52
CA PRO A 74 19.72 16.42 8.44
C PRO A 74 19.82 15.98 9.91
N SER A 75 20.33 16.89 10.75
CA SER A 75 20.48 16.64 12.18
C SER A 75 19.10 16.38 12.82
N GLY A 76 18.98 15.28 13.56
CA GLY A 76 17.73 14.86 14.18
C GLY A 76 16.87 13.94 13.32
N SER A 77 17.23 13.70 12.05
CA SER A 77 16.56 12.69 11.23
C SER A 77 16.80 11.28 11.81
N LYS A 78 15.72 10.51 11.93
CA LYS A 78 15.73 9.16 12.50
C LYS A 78 15.05 8.16 11.59
N ARG A 79 15.33 6.88 11.82
CA ARG A 79 14.52 5.80 11.30
C ARG A 79 13.18 5.80 12.03
N GLU A 80 12.10 5.93 11.29
CA GLU A 80 10.73 5.91 11.85
C GLU A 80 10.10 4.52 11.71
N GLY A 81 10.45 3.80 10.65
CA GLY A 81 9.99 2.44 10.42
C GLY A 81 10.81 1.72 9.35
N GLU A 82 10.28 0.60 8.88
CA GLU A 82 10.88 -0.17 7.78
C GLU A 82 10.80 0.58 6.45
N THR A 83 9.70 1.30 6.22
CA THR A 83 9.44 2.03 4.97
C THR A 83 9.29 3.56 5.17
N SER A 84 9.68 4.09 6.33
CA SER A 84 9.62 5.53 6.65
C SER A 84 10.85 6.04 7.39
N GLY A 85 11.22 7.28 7.09
CA GLY A 85 12.34 7.98 7.69
C GLY A 85 13.68 7.62 7.06
N VAL A 86 14.76 7.85 7.80
CA VAL A 86 16.13 7.61 7.33
C VAL A 86 16.50 6.14 7.50
N GLN A 87 16.77 5.48 6.38
CA GLN A 87 17.35 4.14 6.36
C GLN A 87 18.87 4.23 6.31
N PRO A 88 19.58 3.79 7.36
CA PRO A 88 21.02 3.80 7.37
C PRO A 88 21.56 2.74 6.40
N ASN A 89 22.26 3.17 5.35
CA ASN A 89 22.94 2.28 4.43
C ASN A 89 24.41 2.13 4.85
N THR A 90 24.63 1.42 5.96
CA THR A 90 25.97 1.24 6.56
C THR A 90 26.92 0.58 5.57
N GLY A 91 28.08 1.20 5.33
CA GLY A 91 29.05 0.75 4.34
C GLY A 91 28.98 1.51 3.02
N ALA A 92 27.91 2.28 2.77
CA ALA A 92 27.80 3.18 1.63
C ALA A 92 28.01 4.65 2.05
N PRO A 93 28.41 5.54 1.11
CA PRO A 93 28.54 6.97 1.38
C PRO A 93 27.19 7.72 1.45
N TYR A 94 26.07 7.01 1.35
CA TYR A 94 24.72 7.57 1.31
C TYR A 94 23.85 6.97 2.40
N ALA A 95 22.83 7.71 2.82
CA ALA A 95 21.63 7.17 3.45
C ALA A 95 20.45 7.26 2.47
N VAL A 96 19.36 6.54 2.74
CA VAL A 96 18.12 6.64 1.95
C VAL A 96 17.02 7.20 2.84
N ILE A 97 16.45 8.33 2.46
CA ILE A 97 15.23 8.86 3.06
C ILE A 97 14.07 8.29 2.27
N MET A 98 13.17 7.59 2.95
CA MET A 98 11.97 7.02 2.34
C MET A 98 10.72 7.44 3.07
N HIS A 99 9.65 7.63 2.31
CA HIS A 99 8.32 7.90 2.83
C HIS A 99 7.26 7.57 1.76
N PRO A 100 5.99 7.34 2.15
CA PRO A 100 4.91 7.21 1.17
C PRO A 100 4.79 8.46 0.29
N PHE A 101 4.36 8.30 -0.95
CA PHE A 101 4.14 9.42 -1.85
C PHE A 101 2.82 10.14 -1.51
N MET A 102 2.91 11.10 -0.60
CA MET A 102 1.76 11.80 -0.02
C MET A 102 1.66 13.24 -0.51
N SER A 103 0.44 13.73 -0.52
CA SER A 103 0.11 15.12 -0.74
C SER A 103 0.22 15.92 0.56
N PRO A 104 0.20 17.27 0.50
CA PRO A 104 0.31 18.11 1.69
C PRO A 104 -0.82 17.91 2.72
N ILE A 105 -1.97 17.37 2.31
CA ILE A 105 -3.10 17.07 3.20
C ILE A 105 -3.03 15.65 3.79
N GLY A 106 -1.92 14.92 3.56
CA GLY A 106 -1.66 13.61 4.14
C GLY A 106 -2.29 12.43 3.40
N LEU A 107 -2.80 12.63 2.18
CA LEU A 107 -3.36 11.55 1.35
C LEU A 107 -2.36 11.08 0.31
N PRO A 108 -2.35 9.79 -0.08
CA PRO A 108 -1.50 9.35 -1.17
C PRO A 108 -1.82 10.12 -2.46
N CYS A 109 -0.78 10.59 -3.13
CA CYS A 109 -0.87 11.32 -4.39
C CYS A 109 -1.31 10.43 -5.56
N GLN A 110 -1.04 9.13 -5.47
CA GLN A 110 -1.52 8.14 -6.42
C GLN A 110 -3.04 8.00 -6.31
N ALA A 111 -3.75 7.92 -7.44
CA ALA A 111 -5.18 7.67 -7.43
C ALA A 111 -5.52 6.31 -6.80
N PRO A 112 -6.60 6.19 -6.01
CA PRO A 112 -7.02 4.93 -5.43
C PRO A 112 -7.42 3.88 -6.49
N SER A 113 -7.32 2.58 -6.18
CA SER A 113 -7.11 2.02 -4.83
C SER A 113 -5.65 1.90 -4.40
N TRP A 114 -5.46 1.99 -3.07
CA TRP A 114 -4.16 1.76 -2.42
C TRP A 114 -4.06 0.37 -1.78
N GLY A 115 -5.19 -0.31 -1.63
CA GLY A 115 -5.29 -1.70 -1.25
C GLY A 115 -6.61 -2.30 -1.67
N ASP A 116 -6.56 -3.54 -2.15
CA ASP A 116 -7.71 -4.30 -2.63
C ASP A 116 -7.82 -5.62 -1.89
N VAL A 117 -8.93 -6.32 -2.12
CA VAL A 117 -9.06 -7.77 -1.95
C VAL A 117 -9.28 -8.39 -3.32
N ALA A 118 -8.67 -9.54 -3.57
CA ALA A 118 -8.83 -10.26 -4.83
C ALA A 118 -8.92 -11.77 -4.61
N GLY A 119 -9.67 -12.42 -5.49
CA GLY A 119 -9.76 -13.87 -5.60
C GLY A 119 -9.03 -14.32 -6.85
N ILE A 120 -8.15 -15.31 -6.71
CA ILE A 120 -7.43 -15.94 -7.82
C ILE A 120 -7.89 -17.39 -7.91
N ASP A 121 -8.33 -17.80 -9.10
CA ASP A 121 -8.59 -19.21 -9.40
C ASP A 121 -7.24 -19.93 -9.55
N LEU A 122 -6.99 -20.90 -8.67
CA LEU A 122 -5.74 -21.65 -8.62
C LEU A 122 -5.57 -22.63 -9.78
N THR A 123 -6.66 -23.00 -10.45
CA THR A 123 -6.62 -23.90 -11.61
C THR A 123 -6.21 -23.17 -12.89
N THR A 124 -6.57 -21.88 -13.00
CA THR A 124 -6.29 -21.05 -14.18
C THR A 124 -5.27 -19.95 -13.95
N ALA A 125 -4.87 -19.72 -12.70
CA ALA A 125 -4.02 -18.61 -12.25
C ALA A 125 -4.56 -17.22 -12.64
N LYS A 126 -5.88 -17.06 -12.75
CA LYS A 126 -6.54 -15.81 -13.14
C LYS A 126 -7.21 -15.14 -11.95
N VAL A 127 -7.16 -13.82 -11.93
CA VAL A 127 -7.99 -13.01 -11.02
C VAL A 127 -9.44 -13.15 -11.45
N VAL A 128 -10.28 -13.71 -10.59
CA VAL A 128 -11.72 -13.92 -10.85
C VAL A 128 -12.59 -12.78 -10.34
N TRP A 129 -12.11 -12.06 -9.31
CA TRP A 129 -12.72 -10.84 -8.81
C TRP A 129 -11.69 -9.99 -8.05
N GLN A 130 -11.91 -8.68 -8.00
CA GLN A 130 -11.09 -7.72 -7.27
C GLN A 130 -11.95 -6.54 -6.82
N HIS A 131 -11.86 -6.17 -5.54
CA HIS A 131 -12.61 -5.07 -4.95
C HIS A 131 -11.73 -4.19 -4.08
N LYS A 132 -12.07 -2.90 -3.99
CA LYS A 132 -11.41 -1.97 -3.08
C LYS A 132 -11.61 -2.40 -1.63
N ASN A 133 -10.53 -2.45 -0.86
CA ASN A 133 -10.58 -2.89 0.53
C ASN A 133 -10.51 -1.73 1.52
N GLY A 134 -11.62 -1.39 2.16
CA GLY A 134 -11.66 -0.41 3.24
C GLY A 134 -11.78 1.05 2.79
N THR A 135 -11.68 1.95 3.77
CA THR A 135 -12.20 3.31 3.68
C THR A 135 -11.19 4.38 4.08
N SER A 136 -11.42 5.62 3.63
CA SER A 136 -10.58 6.77 4.00
C SER A 136 -10.79 7.28 5.42
N ARG A 137 -11.70 6.69 6.21
CA ARG A 137 -12.21 7.25 7.49
C ARG A 137 -11.11 7.73 8.44
N ASP A 138 -10.08 6.92 8.64
CA ASP A 138 -8.99 7.19 9.59
C ASP A 138 -7.74 7.81 8.91
N ASN A 139 -7.81 8.04 7.59
CA ASN A 139 -6.69 8.50 6.77
C ASN A 139 -6.90 9.91 6.19
N THR A 140 -8.05 10.53 6.45
CA THR A 140 -8.39 11.89 6.00
C THR A 140 -8.54 12.84 7.20
N PRO A 141 -8.20 14.14 7.06
CA PRO A 141 -8.42 15.13 8.12
C PRO A 141 -9.87 15.24 8.60
N VAL A 142 -10.83 14.92 7.72
CA VAL A 142 -12.25 14.82 8.04
C VAL A 142 -12.63 13.34 7.97
N PRO A 143 -13.31 12.74 8.96
CA PRO A 143 -13.54 11.30 9.04
C PRO A 143 -14.66 10.83 8.09
N ILE A 144 -14.46 11.01 6.78
CA ILE A 144 -15.39 10.56 5.73
C ILE A 144 -14.95 9.18 5.27
N GLY A 145 -15.83 8.18 5.43
CA GLY A 145 -15.58 6.79 5.06
C GLY A 145 -15.84 6.49 3.59
N LEU A 146 -15.11 7.11 2.66
CA LEU A 146 -15.20 6.76 1.24
C LEU A 146 -14.47 5.44 0.97
N THR A 147 -15.07 4.55 0.17
CA THR A 147 -14.44 3.30 -0.27
C THR A 147 -13.35 3.59 -1.29
N VAL A 148 -12.17 3.92 -0.79
CA VAL A 148 -10.98 4.24 -1.58
C VAL A 148 -10.04 3.06 -1.72
N GLY A 149 -10.15 2.03 -0.88
CA GLY A 149 -9.18 0.96 -0.83
C GLY A 149 -7.92 1.41 -0.10
N VAL A 150 -7.71 0.87 1.10
CA VAL A 150 -6.56 1.15 1.95
C VAL A 150 -5.70 -0.11 2.08
N PRO A 151 -4.39 0.05 2.26
CA PRO A 151 -3.50 -1.07 2.45
C PRO A 151 -3.90 -1.95 3.63
N SER A 152 -3.63 -3.24 3.49
CA SER A 152 -3.68 -4.22 4.58
C SER A 152 -2.32 -4.86 4.78
N MET A 153 -1.92 -5.02 6.05
CA MET A 153 -0.76 -5.81 6.44
C MET A 153 -1.13 -7.03 7.29
N GLY A 154 -2.43 -7.19 7.61
CA GLY A 154 -2.90 -8.33 8.38
C GLY A 154 -2.95 -9.60 7.55
N GLY A 155 -2.81 -10.74 8.23
CA GLY A 155 -3.04 -12.05 7.64
C GLY A 155 -4.50 -12.23 7.22
N SER A 156 -4.71 -12.95 6.13
CA SER A 156 -6.05 -13.42 5.75
C SER A 156 -6.26 -14.87 6.17
N ILE A 157 -7.51 -15.24 6.38
CA ILE A 157 -7.91 -16.63 6.65
C ILE A 157 -9.17 -16.97 5.86
N THR A 158 -9.22 -18.16 5.28
CA THR A 158 -10.39 -18.74 4.62
C THR A 158 -10.98 -19.84 5.49
N THR A 159 -12.29 -20.04 5.37
CA THR A 159 -13.03 -21.09 6.10
C THR A 159 -13.75 -22.02 5.14
N ALA A 160 -14.02 -23.25 5.57
CA ALA A 160 -14.76 -24.24 4.76
C ALA A 160 -16.17 -23.73 4.35
N GLY A 161 -16.75 -22.85 5.16
CA GLY A 161 -18.03 -22.18 4.88
C GLY A 161 -18.01 -21.24 3.68
N GLY A 162 -16.86 -20.99 3.05
CA GLY A 162 -16.72 -20.08 1.90
C GLY A 162 -16.59 -18.61 2.31
N VAL A 163 -16.17 -18.35 3.54
CA VAL A 163 -15.94 -17.00 4.06
C VAL A 163 -14.45 -16.77 4.30
N ALA A 164 -13.93 -15.66 3.80
CA ALA A 164 -12.60 -15.16 4.09
C ALA A 164 -12.65 -13.99 5.07
N PHE A 165 -11.71 -13.92 6.01
CA PHE A 165 -11.55 -12.80 6.91
C PHE A 165 -10.23 -12.08 6.64
N LEU A 166 -10.26 -10.76 6.74
CA LEU A 166 -9.09 -9.89 6.62
C LEU A 166 -9.16 -8.83 7.71
N SER A 167 -8.03 -8.62 8.39
CA SER A 167 -7.82 -7.54 9.37
C SER A 167 -6.55 -6.77 9.03
N GLY A 168 -6.17 -5.81 9.88
CA GLY A 168 -4.91 -5.08 9.70
C GLY A 168 -4.96 -4.06 8.56
N THR A 169 -6.16 -3.61 8.18
CA THR A 169 -6.35 -2.46 7.31
C THR A 169 -6.12 -1.15 8.06
N LEU A 170 -5.70 -0.09 7.36
CA LEU A 170 -5.46 1.23 7.98
C LEU A 170 -6.71 1.84 8.63
N ASP A 171 -7.92 1.43 8.22
CA ASP A 171 -9.17 1.89 8.81
C ASP A 171 -9.68 1.03 9.99
N GLN A 172 -8.82 0.11 10.47
CA GLN A 172 -9.00 -0.64 11.72
C GLN A 172 -10.23 -1.55 11.77
N TYR A 173 -10.70 -2.05 10.63
CA TYR A 173 -11.80 -3.02 10.61
C TYR A 173 -11.28 -4.47 10.46
N LEU A 174 -11.97 -5.40 11.11
CA LEU A 174 -12.04 -6.80 10.72
C LEU A 174 -13.19 -6.95 9.72
N ARG A 175 -12.94 -7.55 8.56
CA ARG A 175 -13.92 -7.76 7.50
C ARG A 175 -14.05 -9.22 7.13
N ALA A 176 -15.26 -9.61 6.74
CA ALA A 176 -15.58 -10.93 6.20
C ALA A 176 -16.08 -10.80 4.74
N TYR A 177 -15.62 -11.69 3.87
CA TYR A 177 -15.91 -11.69 2.44
C TYR A 177 -16.38 -13.07 1.99
N ASP A 178 -17.31 -13.10 1.04
CA ASP A 178 -17.61 -14.32 0.30
C ASP A 178 -16.42 -14.64 -0.63
N VAL A 179 -15.88 -15.85 -0.54
CA VAL A 179 -14.71 -16.28 -1.32
C VAL A 179 -15.02 -16.36 -2.82
N LYS A 180 -16.28 -16.59 -3.20
CA LYS A 180 -16.68 -16.83 -4.59
C LYS A 180 -16.69 -15.54 -5.41
N ASP A 181 -17.15 -14.44 -4.85
CA ASP A 181 -17.34 -13.17 -5.57
C ASP A 181 -16.68 -11.95 -4.91
N GLY A 182 -16.09 -12.14 -3.72
CA GLY A 182 -15.41 -11.07 -2.98
C GLY A 182 -16.35 -10.08 -2.31
N LYS A 183 -17.67 -10.35 -2.27
CA LYS A 183 -18.64 -9.46 -1.62
C LYS A 183 -18.36 -9.39 -0.12
N GLN A 184 -18.26 -8.17 0.41
CA GLN A 184 -18.19 -7.97 1.85
C GLN A 184 -19.51 -8.40 2.50
N LEU A 185 -19.44 -9.38 3.39
CA LEU A 185 -20.59 -9.94 4.12
C LEU A 185 -20.79 -9.22 5.46
N TRP A 186 -19.69 -8.84 6.11
CA TRP A 186 -19.72 -8.28 7.45
C TRP A 186 -18.44 -7.48 7.74
N GLN A 187 -18.52 -6.56 8.71
CA GLN A 187 -17.36 -5.89 9.29
C GLN A 187 -17.60 -5.51 10.76
N ALA A 188 -16.53 -5.48 11.56
CA ALA A 188 -16.51 -4.86 12.89
C ALA A 188 -15.18 -4.15 13.14
N ARG A 189 -15.15 -3.31 14.17
CA ARG A 189 -14.01 -2.51 14.60
C ARG A 189 -13.86 -2.62 16.10
#